data_AF-A0A416TWZ4-F1
#
_entry.id   AF-A0A416TWZ4-F1
#
_cell.length_a   1.000
_cell.length_b   1.000
_cell.length_c   1.000
_cell.angle_alpha   90.00
_cell.angle_beta   90.00
_cell.angle_gamma   90.00
#
_symmetry.space_group_name_H-M   'P 1'
#
loop_
_entity.id
_entity.type
_entity.pdbx_description
1 polymer ?
#
loop_
_entity_poly.entity_id
_entity_poly.type
_entity_poly.pdbx_seq_one_letter_code
_entity_poly.pdbx_strand_id
1 'polypeptide(L)'
;MEECKLTQVPCRKAIIEAVENSRNRQILQHMYSIVKLLQDADLNFKELNEEDRERYFYLWDFFLLDIKNLKAVNSFIRALLR
;
A
#
# COMPACT_ATOMS: atom_id res chain seq x y z
N MET A 1 -9.18 2.84 -7.82
CA MET A 1 -9.10 1.44 -8.30
C MET A 1 -10.47 0.82 -8.15
N GLU A 2 -10.83 -0.18 -8.95
CA GLU A 2 -12.03 -0.97 -8.62
C GLU A 2 -11.82 -1.67 -7.27
N GLU A 3 -12.86 -1.71 -6.45
CA GLU A 3 -12.81 -2.47 -5.19
C GLU A 3 -12.57 -3.95 -5.49
N CYS A 4 -11.70 -4.57 -4.70
CA CYS A 4 -11.44 -6.00 -4.80
C CYS A 4 -12.70 -6.78 -4.41
N LYS A 5 -13.26 -7.55 -5.34
CA LYS A 5 -14.46 -8.38 -5.11
C LYS A 5 -14.14 -9.78 -4.56
N LEU A 6 -12.85 -10.10 -4.40
CA LEU A 6 -12.41 -11.41 -3.93
C LEU A 6 -12.58 -11.52 -2.40
N THR A 7 -12.93 -12.72 -1.93
CA THR A 7 -12.90 -13.04 -0.50
C THR A 7 -11.46 -13.37 -0.05
N GLN A 8 -11.25 -13.56 1.26
CA GLN A 8 -9.91 -13.67 1.84
C GLN A 8 -9.02 -14.76 1.19
N VAL A 9 -9.55 -15.96 0.97
CA VAL A 9 -8.76 -17.08 0.41
C VAL A 9 -8.41 -16.85 -1.07
N PRO A 10 -9.35 -16.49 -1.96
CA PRO A 10 -9.04 -16.07 -3.32
C PRO A 10 -8.08 -14.88 -3.41
N CYS A 11 -8.19 -13.87 -2.54
CA CYS A 11 -7.25 -12.75 -2.47
C CYS A 11 -5.82 -13.23 -2.24
N ARG A 12 -5.61 -14.14 -1.27
CA ARG A 12 -4.27 -14.69 -0.99
C ARG A 12 -3.67 -15.39 -2.21
N LYS A 13 -4.47 -16.20 -2.92
CA LYS A 13 -4.03 -16.85 -4.16
C LYS A 13 -3.63 -15.86 -5.24
N ALA A 14 -4.48 -14.86 -5.50
CA ALA A 14 -4.21 -13.85 -6.52
C ALA A 14 -2.95 -13.01 -6.21
N ILE A 15 -2.72 -12.69 -4.93
CA ILE A 15 -1.51 -11.98 -4.49
C ILE A 15 -0.26 -12.83 -4.73
N ILE A 16 -0.29 -14.11 -4.35
CA ILE A 16 0.85 -15.04 -4.57
C ILE A 16 1.18 -15.11 -6.07
N GLU A 17 0.18 -15.34 -6.91
CA GLU A 17 0.35 -15.42 -8.36
C GLU A 17 0.94 -14.12 -8.95
N ALA A 18 0.45 -12.95 -8.51
CA ALA A 18 0.97 -11.66 -8.98
C ALA A 18 2.44 -11.44 -8.56
N VAL A 19 2.80 -11.85 -7.34
CA VAL A 19 4.16 -11.77 -6.81
C VAL A 19 5.11 -12.71 -7.57
N GLU A 20 4.71 -13.96 -7.80
CA GLU A 20 5.51 -14.95 -8.53
C GLU A 20 5.77 -14.54 -9.99
N ASN A 21 4.81 -13.88 -10.62
CA ASN A 21 4.94 -13.38 -11.99
C ASN A 21 5.74 -12.06 -12.10
N SER A 22 5.98 -11.36 -10.99
CA SER A 22 6.71 -10.09 -11.00
C SER A 22 8.21 -10.32 -11.16
N ARG A 23 8.79 -9.74 -12.21
CA ARG A 23 10.25 -9.82 -12.49
C ARG A 23 11.04 -8.63 -11.95
N ASN A 24 10.37 -7.60 -11.44
CA ASN A 24 11.01 -6.39 -10.97
C ASN A 24 11.33 -6.49 -9.47
N ARG A 25 12.61 -6.65 -9.14
CA ARG A 25 13.10 -6.76 -7.76
C ARG A 25 12.73 -5.57 -6.88
N GLN A 26 12.82 -4.33 -7.39
CA GLN A 26 12.53 -3.13 -6.60
C GLN A 26 11.05 -3.08 -6.23
N ILE A 27 10.17 -3.38 -7.19
CA ILE A 27 8.72 -3.48 -6.93
C ILE A 27 8.44 -4.53 -5.86
N LEU A 28 9.07 -5.71 -5.95
CA LEU A 28 8.91 -6.77 -4.94
C LEU A 28 9.36 -6.33 -3.54
N GLN A 29 10.48 -5.63 -3.44
CA GLN A 29 10.98 -5.11 -2.15
C GLN A 29 10.03 -4.08 -1.56
N HIS A 30 9.56 -3.12 -2.36
CA HIS A 30 8.59 -2.12 -1.91
C HIS A 30 7.27 -2.77 -1.48
N MET A 31 6.75 -3.72 -2.25
CA MET A 31 5.54 -4.44 -1.89
C MET A 31 5.69 -5.24 -0.61
N TYR A 32 6.85 -5.90 -0.40
CA TYR A 32 7.13 -6.59 0.85
C TYR A 32 7.11 -5.63 2.04
N SER A 33 7.78 -4.48 1.95
CA SER A 33 7.79 -3.48 3.02
C SER A 33 6.39 -2.97 3.36
N ILE A 34 5.57 -2.68 2.34
CA ILE A 34 4.18 -2.24 2.52
C ILE A 34 3.35 -3.32 3.21
N VAL A 35 3.38 -4.56 2.69
CA VAL A 35 2.59 -5.66 3.25
C VAL A 35 3.02 -6.00 4.67
N LYS A 36 4.33 -5.95 4.95
CA LYS A 36 4.86 -6.20 6.30
C LYS A 36 4.35 -5.17 7.30
N LEU A 37 4.39 -3.88 6.93
CA LEU A 37 3.84 -2.81 7.76
C LEU A 37 2.33 -3.00 8.02
N LEU A 38 1.55 -3.31 6.99
CA LEU A 38 0.11 -3.56 7.12
C LEU A 38 -0.19 -4.78 8.01
N GLN A 39 0.63 -5.83 7.91
CA GLN A 39 0.51 -7.01 8.78
C GLN A 39 0.84 -6.68 10.24
N ASP A 40 1.92 -5.94 10.48
CA ASP A 40 2.32 -5.55 11.84
C ASP A 40 1.29 -4.60 12.47
N ALA A 41 0.67 -3.73 11.66
CA ALA A 41 -0.47 -2.92 12.06
C ALA A 41 -1.71 -3.76 12.44
N ASP A 42 -2.07 -4.77 11.63
CA ASP A 42 -3.22 -5.65 11.88
C ASP A 42 -3.06 -6.45 13.18
N LEU A 43 -1.86 -6.96 13.45
CA LEU A 43 -1.58 -7.78 14.62
C LEU A 43 -1.31 -6.95 15.88
N ASN A 44 -0.48 -5.91 15.76
CA ASN A 44 0.14 -5.21 16.91
C ASN A 44 0.21 -3.68 16.71
N PHE A 45 -0.86 -3.04 16.24
CA PHE A 45 -0.87 -1.59 15.95
C PHE A 45 -0.27 -0.69 17.03
N LYS A 46 -0.52 -1.00 18.31
CA LYS A 46 -0.06 -0.20 19.46
C LYS A 46 1.46 -0.23 19.65
N GLU A 47 2.13 -1.25 19.10
CA GLU A 47 3.58 -1.47 19.22
C GLU A 47 4.36 -0.81 18.09
N LEU A 48 3.69 -0.32 17.04
CA LEU A 48 4.32 0.44 15.97
C LEU A 48 4.91 1.74 16.52
N ASN A 49 6.10 2.08 16.04
CA ASN A 49 6.69 3.40 16.30
C ASN A 49 5.85 4.50 15.62
N GLU A 50 6.16 5.77 15.91
CA GLU A 50 5.42 6.91 15.36
C GLU A 50 5.50 6.97 13.83
N GLU A 51 6.71 6.84 13.27
CA GLU A 51 6.93 6.91 11.82
C GLU A 51 6.16 5.83 11.04
N ASP A 52 6.16 4.60 11.55
CA ASP A 52 5.45 3.49 10.92
C ASP A 52 3.93 3.62 11.06
N ARG A 53 3.43 4.22 12.15
CA ARG A 53 2.00 4.57 12.26
C ARG A 53 1.60 5.64 11.27
N GLU A 54 2.40 6.68 11.10
CA GLU A 54 2.14 7.70 10.08
C GLU A 54 2.16 7.11 8.68
N ARG A 55 3.16 6.29 8.35
CA ARG A 55 3.23 5.57 7.06
C ARG A 55 2.01 4.69 6.83
N TYR A 56 1.54 3.99 7.87
CA TYR A 56 0.32 3.20 7.80
C TYR A 56 -0.89 4.07 7.42
N PHE A 57 -1.08 5.21 8.08
CA PHE A 57 -2.20 6.10 7.78
C PHE A 57 -2.11 6.67 6.35
N TYR A 58 -0.93 7.06 5.89
CA TYR A 58 -0.77 7.53 4.51
C TYR A 58 -1.08 6.44 3.47
N LEU A 59 -0.68 5.20 3.73
CA LEU A 59 -1.04 4.06 2.87
C LEU A 59 -2.54 3.79 2.87
N TRP A 60 -3.17 3.87 4.04
CA TRP A 60 -4.60 3.69 4.19
C TRP A 60 -5.39 4.76 3.43
N ASP A 61 -5.03 6.02 3.62
CA ASP A 61 -5.61 7.15 2.90
C ASP A 61 -5.45 6.96 1.39
N PHE A 62 -4.25 6.57 0.94
CA PHE A 62 -3.99 6.31 -0.47
C PHE A 62 -4.93 5.27 -1.08
N PHE A 63 -5.31 4.22 -0.34
CA PHE A 63 -6.28 3.23 -0.83
C PHE A 63 -7.70 3.79 -0.98
N LEU A 64 -8.05 4.82 -0.22
CA LEU A 64 -9.37 5.47 -0.24
C LEU A 64 -9.48 6.60 -1.27
N LEU A 65 -8.36 7.13 -1.76
CA LEU A 65 -8.37 8.24 -2.71
C LEU A 65 -8.87 7.80 -4.09
N ASP A 66 -9.74 8.64 -4.66
CA ASP A 66 -10.11 8.54 -6.06
C ASP A 66 -9.01 9.11 -6.99
N ILE A 67 -9.18 8.92 -8.29
CA ILE A 67 -8.19 9.38 -9.27
C ILE A 67 -8.07 10.91 -9.32
N LYS A 68 -9.10 11.66 -8.93
CA LYS A 68 -9.06 13.13 -8.92
C LYS A 68 -8.18 13.63 -7.77
N ASN A 69 -8.36 13.06 -6.58
CA ASN A 69 -7.56 13.35 -5.41
C ASN A 69 -6.10 12.93 -5.61
N LEU A 70 -5.85 11.76 -6.21
CA LEU A 70 -4.49 11.32 -6.55
C LEU A 70 -3.79 12.30 -7.51
N LYS A 71 -4.53 12.86 -8.50
CA LYS A 71 -3.98 13.89 -9.39
C LYS A 71 -3.63 15.18 -8.63
N ALA A 72 -4.47 15.59 -7.68
CA ALA A 72 -4.20 16.77 -6.86
C ALA A 72 -2.93 16.55 -6.01
N VAL A 73 -2.83 15.42 -5.30
CA VAL A 73 -1.64 15.04 -4.52
C VAL A 73 -0.38 15.05 -5.39
N ASN A 74 -0.40 14.44 -6.57
CA ASN A 74 0.74 14.46 -7.49
C ASN A 74 1.10 15.89 -7.96
N SER A 75 0.11 16.77 -8.18
CA SER A 75 0.36 18.18 -8.50
C SER A 75 1.08 18.90 -7.38
N PHE A 76 0.64 18.70 -6.13
CA PHE A 76 1.30 19.26 -4.95
C PHE A 76 2.73 18.75 -4.79
N ILE A 77 2.95 17.43 -4.90
CA ILE A 77 4.30 16.83 -4.82
C ILE A 77 5.22 17.43 -5.88
N ARG A 78 4.75 17.57 -7.12
CA ARG A 78 5.55 18.16 -8.20
C ARG A 78 5.85 19.64 -7.97
N ALA A 79 4.98 20.38 -7.30
CA ALA A 79 5.22 21.77 -6.95
C ALA A 79 6.24 21.89 -5.79
N LEU A 80 6.21 20.95 -4.84
CA LEU A 80 7.11 20.91 -3.69
C LEU A 80 8.54 20.46 -4.06
N LEU A 81 8.66 19.57 -5.06
CA LEU A 81 9.94 19.04 -5.54
C LEU A 81 10.57 19.86 -6.69
N ARG A 82 10.00 21.03 -7.01
CA ARG A 82 10.57 22.02 -7.94
C ARG A 82 11.37 23.06 -7.16
#